data_AF-A0A9D7T019-F1
#
_entry.id   AF-A0A9D7T019-F1
#
_cell.length_a   1.000
_cell.length_b   1.000
_cell.length_c   1.000
_cell.angle_alpha   90.00
_cell.angle_beta   90.00
_cell.angle_gamma   90.00
#
_symmetry.space_group_name_H-M   'P 1'
#
loop_
_entity.id
_entity.type
_entity.pdbx_description
1 polymer ?
#
loop_
_entity_poly.entity_id
_entity_poly.type
_entity_poly.pdbx_seq_one_letter_code
_entity_poly.pdbx_strand_id
1 'polypeptide(L)'
;MKNPLILYIAFTLCMLLNIHCGKDDPVNPNNQQPLVTPVGSPTGIPSSTSIDASGGTLTSTDGVLKLTIPAGAVSSTTIFSIQPLSNNCPGGAGSAYRLSPEGLTFAQPVTILFNYADSIVANENYLAIAYQDVDHTWFAPKIISSTASVNQISVQTKHFSDWSIFERLSISPHKASVFINENVTLKITFVGTLNSITNSQGIELNNLNIDNLVSTTWHADAGNIEKMGDDKAKYTAPSTVPSDNPVDVSVKFNNVSFTINGNTVTDPTLHALINVFGDEKYFMIDFSSSRTLQQVGDNFFTETDHGNLKVLLQGDSVTVYAVKNFVAEITPGSLYDVGPECNHEILNPGDGPFNTPDSVKLGGFSNPITHEIYIGIISANFPTGRTPLIQTTCTGSSPLTEGGDLQTTLPSSFSFNPNLPYQENIVVISGGGVIPDGFLKTTVTKIQ
;
A
#
# COMPACT_ATOMS: atom_id res chain seq x y z
N MET A 1 64.73 37.11 7.61
CA MET A 1 64.22 35.73 7.68
C MET A 1 63.41 35.57 8.97
N LYS A 2 62.40 34.69 8.95
CA LYS A 2 61.15 34.74 9.73
C LYS A 2 61.29 34.69 11.28
N ASN A 3 60.45 35.53 11.92
CA ASN A 3 59.91 35.61 13.30
C ASN A 3 60.26 34.56 14.37
N PRO A 4 60.48 35.03 15.61
CA PRO A 4 60.04 34.37 16.84
C PRO A 4 58.97 35.22 17.56
N LEU A 5 57.73 34.75 17.71
CA LEU A 5 56.73 35.46 18.50
C LEU A 5 56.58 34.85 19.90
N ILE A 6 56.82 35.76 20.84
CA ILE A 6 56.94 35.68 22.29
C ILE A 6 55.67 35.18 22.99
N LEU A 7 55.92 34.32 23.98
CA LEU A 7 55.08 33.92 25.10
C LEU A 7 55.02 35.05 26.14
N TYR A 8 53.83 35.54 26.54
CA TYR A 8 53.64 36.13 27.87
C TYR A 8 52.20 35.91 28.39
N ILE A 9 52.19 35.46 29.64
CA ILE A 9 51.09 35.02 30.51
C ILE A 9 50.48 36.23 31.23
N ALA A 10 49.15 36.30 31.38
CA ALA A 10 48.53 36.97 32.53
C ALA A 10 47.07 36.50 32.76
N PHE A 11 46.88 35.84 33.91
CA PHE A 11 45.71 35.93 34.81
C PHE A 11 44.30 36.02 34.20
N THR A 12 43.53 34.92 34.32
CA THR A 12 42.12 35.01 34.73
C THR A 12 41.62 33.69 35.28
N LEU A 13 41.38 33.70 36.59
CA LEU A 13 40.72 32.68 37.39
C LEU A 13 39.20 32.92 37.30
N CYS A 14 38.43 31.85 37.10
CA CYS A 14 36.98 31.75 37.33
C CYS A 14 36.04 32.68 36.53
N MET A 15 35.48 32.17 35.43
CA MET A 15 34.01 32.12 35.33
C MET A 15 33.60 30.97 34.41
N LEU A 16 32.64 30.20 34.92
CA LEU A 16 32.23 28.91 34.43
C LEU A 16 31.56 29.03 33.05
N LEU A 17 31.85 28.03 32.23
CA LEU A 17 31.09 27.67 31.06
C LEU A 17 29.60 27.58 31.44
N ASN A 18 28.79 28.52 30.96
CA ASN A 18 27.36 28.30 30.82
C ASN A 18 27.16 27.28 29.68
N ILE A 19 27.46 26.02 29.97
CA ILE A 19 26.74 24.91 29.34
C ILE A 19 25.33 25.06 29.91
N HIS A 20 24.48 25.76 29.16
CA HIS A 20 23.05 25.76 29.37
C HIS A 20 22.58 24.35 29.00
N CYS A 21 22.75 23.43 29.95
CA CYS A 21 21.94 22.24 30.03
C CYS A 21 20.52 22.78 30.19
N GLY A 22 19.75 22.72 29.10
CA GLY A 22 18.31 22.89 29.17
C GLY A 22 17.83 21.85 30.17
N LYS A 23 17.62 22.29 31.41
CA LYS A 23 16.69 21.61 32.28
C LYS A 23 15.39 21.64 31.51
N ASP A 24 14.86 20.47 31.19
CA ASP A 24 13.46 20.36 30.82
C ASP A 24 12.70 21.13 31.90
N ASP A 25 12.18 22.30 31.52
CA ASP A 25 11.27 23.02 32.39
C ASP A 25 10.16 22.04 32.75
N PRO A 26 9.76 21.94 34.03
CA PRO A 26 8.65 21.09 34.40
C PRO A 26 7.46 21.52 33.54
N VAL A 27 6.99 20.62 32.67
CA VAL A 27 5.84 20.84 31.80
C VAL A 27 4.69 21.25 32.70
N ASN A 28 4.28 22.51 32.59
CA ASN A 28 3.10 23.02 33.27
C ASN A 28 1.89 22.25 32.72
N PRO A 29 1.15 21.49 33.54
CA PRO A 29 -0.02 20.72 33.08
C PRO A 29 -1.17 21.60 32.56
N ASN A 30 -1.04 22.92 32.63
CA ASN A 30 -1.97 23.91 32.08
C ASN A 30 -1.40 24.68 30.87
N ASN A 31 -0.60 24.08 29.98
CA ASN A 31 -0.22 24.79 28.75
C ASN A 31 -1.41 24.84 27.76
N GLN A 32 -2.32 25.79 27.99
CA GLN A 32 -3.55 26.03 27.24
C GLN A 32 -3.31 26.82 25.94
N GLN A 33 -2.13 26.72 25.34
CA GLN A 33 -1.80 27.50 24.14
C GLN A 33 -2.43 26.89 22.89
N PRO A 34 -2.93 27.72 21.95
CA PRO A 34 -3.26 27.32 20.58
C PRO A 34 -2.20 26.41 19.98
N LEU A 35 -2.59 25.27 19.40
CA LEU A 35 -1.62 24.42 18.71
C LEU A 35 -1.30 25.00 17.33
N VAL A 36 -0.10 25.55 17.24
CA VAL A 36 0.45 26.14 16.02
C VAL A 36 1.38 25.13 15.36
N THR A 37 1.15 24.82 14.09
CA THR A 37 2.02 23.94 13.30
C THR A 37 2.52 24.63 12.04
N PRO A 38 3.65 24.22 11.44
CA PRO A 38 4.03 24.73 10.14
C PRO A 38 2.94 24.52 9.09
N VAL A 39 2.87 25.42 8.12
CA VAL A 39 2.04 25.26 6.93
C VAL A 39 2.47 24.01 6.14
N GLY A 40 1.51 23.28 5.58
CA GLY A 40 1.78 22.08 4.79
C GLY A 40 2.56 22.37 3.50
N SER A 41 3.45 21.45 3.12
CA SER A 41 4.17 21.53 1.84
C SER A 41 3.33 20.88 0.71
N PRO A 42 3.37 21.40 -0.53
CA PRO A 42 2.65 20.80 -1.65
C PRO A 42 3.08 19.34 -1.92
N THR A 43 2.11 18.44 -2.06
CA THR A 43 2.33 17.00 -2.32
C THR A 43 1.79 16.52 -3.67
N GLY A 44 1.06 17.37 -4.40
CA GLY A 44 0.45 17.03 -5.69
C GLY A 44 0.36 18.22 -6.65
N ILE A 45 -0.28 18.02 -7.80
CA ILE A 45 -0.56 19.08 -8.77
C ILE A 45 -1.90 19.74 -8.40
N PRO A 46 -2.02 21.09 -8.45
CA PRO A 46 -3.28 21.75 -8.17
C PRO A 46 -4.30 21.48 -9.27
N SER A 47 -5.54 21.22 -8.88
CA SER A 47 -6.69 21.31 -9.79
C SER A 47 -7.20 22.75 -9.81
N SER A 48 -7.66 23.27 -10.96
CA SER A 48 -8.23 24.62 -11.03
C SER A 48 -9.38 24.71 -12.03
N THR A 49 -10.30 25.64 -11.77
CA THR A 49 -11.42 25.94 -12.67
C THR A 49 -11.88 27.40 -12.50
N SER A 50 -12.48 27.95 -13.55
CA SER A 50 -13.07 29.28 -13.54
C SER A 50 -14.56 29.17 -13.24
N ILE A 51 -15.04 29.80 -12.15
CA ILE A 51 -16.45 29.78 -11.74
C ILE A 51 -16.96 31.22 -11.64
N ASP A 52 -18.13 31.48 -12.20
CA ASP A 52 -18.81 32.78 -12.16
C ASP A 52 -19.98 32.81 -11.15
N ALA A 53 -20.80 33.86 -11.21
CA ALA A 53 -21.92 34.07 -10.30
C ALA A 53 -22.98 32.96 -10.34
N SER A 54 -23.00 32.11 -11.37
CA SER A 54 -23.89 30.96 -11.49
C SER A 54 -23.52 29.81 -10.54
N GLY A 55 -22.31 29.85 -9.95
CA GLY A 55 -21.78 28.79 -9.11
C GLY A 55 -21.19 27.63 -9.91
N GLY A 56 -20.70 26.62 -9.19
CA GLY A 56 -20.04 25.47 -9.80
C GLY A 56 -19.38 24.55 -8.78
N THR A 57 -18.66 23.56 -9.28
CA THR A 57 -17.93 22.60 -8.44
C THR A 57 -16.51 22.40 -8.94
N LEU A 58 -15.60 22.12 -8.02
CA LEU A 58 -14.22 21.72 -8.29
C LEU A 58 -13.89 20.52 -7.42
N THR A 59 -13.16 19.54 -7.94
CA THR A 59 -12.70 18.37 -7.17
C THR A 59 -11.18 18.29 -7.30
N SER A 60 -10.51 17.93 -6.21
CA SER A 60 -9.07 17.68 -6.20
C SER A 60 -8.69 16.57 -7.19
N THR A 61 -7.44 16.58 -7.63
CA THR A 61 -6.91 15.61 -8.60
C THR A 61 -6.97 14.16 -8.12
N ASP A 62 -6.98 13.94 -6.80
CA ASP A 62 -7.11 12.63 -6.14
C ASP A 62 -8.57 12.24 -5.82
N GLY A 63 -9.56 13.10 -6.09
CA GLY A 63 -10.97 12.84 -5.82
C GLY A 63 -11.41 12.96 -4.35
N VAL A 64 -10.48 13.29 -3.44
CA VAL A 64 -10.73 13.31 -1.98
C VAL A 64 -11.56 14.53 -1.57
N LEU A 65 -11.18 15.74 -2.02
CA LEU A 65 -11.85 16.99 -1.65
C LEU A 65 -12.70 17.50 -2.81
N LYS A 66 -13.98 17.72 -2.54
CA LYS A 66 -14.91 18.40 -3.45
C LYS A 66 -15.35 19.74 -2.86
N LEU A 67 -15.16 20.79 -3.64
CA LEU A 67 -15.62 22.14 -3.38
C LEU A 67 -16.89 22.41 -4.19
N THR A 68 -17.93 22.92 -3.53
CA THR A 68 -19.17 23.38 -4.17
C THR A 68 -19.40 24.85 -3.86
N ILE A 69 -19.41 25.68 -4.90
CA ILE A 69 -19.66 27.12 -4.84
C ILE A 69 -21.10 27.36 -5.29
N PRO A 70 -22.02 27.78 -4.42
CA PRO A 70 -23.40 28.03 -4.83
C PRO A 70 -23.51 29.30 -5.68
N ALA A 71 -24.61 29.42 -6.43
CA ALA A 71 -24.95 30.64 -7.15
C ALA A 71 -24.98 31.85 -6.20
N GLY A 72 -24.43 32.97 -6.66
CA GLY A 72 -24.34 34.22 -5.88
C GLY A 72 -23.28 34.21 -4.78
N ALA A 73 -22.44 33.17 -4.64
CA ALA A 73 -21.32 33.19 -3.70
C ALA A 73 -20.22 34.19 -4.11
N VAL A 74 -20.05 34.39 -5.43
CA VAL A 74 -19.15 35.39 -6.03
C VAL A 74 -19.91 36.28 -7.01
N SER A 75 -19.45 37.52 -7.18
CA SER A 75 -20.05 38.51 -8.09
C SER A 75 -19.43 38.55 -9.48
N SER A 76 -18.25 37.95 -9.66
CA SER A 76 -17.50 37.92 -10.92
C SER A 76 -16.76 36.60 -11.09
N THR A 77 -16.47 36.24 -12.34
CA THR A 77 -15.67 35.08 -12.70
C THR A 77 -14.34 35.05 -11.93
N THR A 78 -14.12 33.98 -11.19
CA THR A 78 -12.96 33.80 -10.30
C THR A 78 -12.32 32.44 -10.58
N ILE A 79 -10.99 32.41 -10.62
CA ILE A 79 -10.23 31.15 -10.74
C ILE A 79 -10.08 30.55 -9.35
N PHE A 80 -10.58 29.33 -9.18
CA PHE A 80 -10.47 28.57 -7.95
C PHE A 80 -9.50 27.41 -8.13
N SER A 81 -8.77 27.06 -7.06
CA SER A 81 -7.91 25.88 -7.08
C SER A 81 -7.94 25.10 -5.76
N ILE A 82 -7.64 23.80 -5.88
CA ILE A 82 -7.44 22.87 -4.77
C ILE A 82 -6.06 22.23 -4.94
N GLN A 83 -5.21 22.38 -3.94
CA GLN A 83 -3.82 21.90 -3.95
C GLN A 83 -3.60 20.93 -2.76
N PRO A 84 -3.30 19.63 -3.01
CA PRO A 84 -2.92 18.71 -1.94
C PRO A 84 -1.63 19.14 -1.23
N LEU A 85 -1.60 18.99 0.10
CA LEU A 85 -0.51 19.33 1.00
C LEU A 85 -0.14 18.16 1.94
N SER A 86 1.06 18.21 2.51
CA SER A 86 1.40 17.45 3.71
C SER A 86 0.46 17.84 4.86
N ASN A 87 0.01 16.87 5.64
CA ASN A 87 -0.94 17.11 6.71
C ASN A 87 -0.24 17.35 8.04
N ASN A 88 -0.21 18.61 8.46
CA ASN A 88 0.32 19.02 9.76
C ASN A 88 -0.81 19.26 10.78
N CYS A 89 -2.05 18.91 10.45
CA CYS A 89 -3.16 19.01 11.39
C CYS A 89 -2.97 18.01 12.55
N PRO A 90 -3.15 18.43 13.81
CA PRO A 90 -3.15 17.53 14.96
C PRO A 90 -4.23 16.45 14.81
N GLY A 91 -3.84 15.17 14.91
CA GLY A 91 -4.75 14.06 14.62
C GLY A 91 -5.16 13.96 13.15
N GLY A 92 -4.46 14.67 12.26
CA GLY A 92 -4.74 14.71 10.83
C GLY A 92 -4.71 13.32 10.20
N ALA A 93 -5.75 13.03 9.41
CA ALA A 93 -5.90 11.76 8.72
C ALA A 93 -5.82 12.00 7.20
N GLY A 94 -4.84 11.39 6.53
CA GLY A 94 -4.63 11.58 5.08
C GLY A 94 -4.01 12.94 4.74
N SER A 95 -4.28 13.47 3.55
CA SER A 95 -3.72 14.75 3.06
C SER A 95 -4.50 15.97 3.58
N ALA A 96 -3.82 17.10 3.71
CA ALA A 96 -4.45 18.42 3.83
C ALA A 96 -4.57 19.06 2.44
N TYR A 97 -5.34 20.14 2.32
CA TYR A 97 -5.58 20.82 1.04
C TYR A 97 -5.61 22.33 1.20
N ARG A 98 -4.86 23.04 0.35
CA ARG A 98 -4.99 24.49 0.19
C ARG A 98 -6.10 24.82 -0.81
N LEU A 99 -7.01 25.68 -0.40
CA LEU A 99 -8.03 26.26 -1.27
C LEU A 99 -7.61 27.68 -1.66
N SER A 100 -7.81 28.08 -2.90
CA SER A 100 -7.47 29.44 -3.36
C SER A 100 -8.59 30.02 -4.26
N PRO A 101 -8.76 31.36 -4.28
CA PRO A 101 -7.91 32.38 -3.66
C PRO A 101 -8.20 32.59 -2.16
N GLU A 102 -7.13 32.81 -1.39
CA GLU A 102 -7.24 33.28 0.00
C GLU A 102 -7.62 34.78 0.04
N GLY A 103 -8.17 35.23 1.17
CA GLY A 103 -8.59 36.62 1.38
C GLY A 103 -9.94 37.00 0.75
N LEU A 104 -10.52 36.11 -0.07
CA LEU A 104 -11.88 36.29 -0.58
C LEU A 104 -12.92 35.94 0.50
N THR A 105 -13.92 36.81 0.67
CA THR A 105 -15.10 36.53 1.52
C THR A 105 -16.30 36.23 0.63
N PHE A 106 -16.87 35.03 0.74
CA PHE A 106 -18.03 34.63 -0.06
C PHE A 106 -19.33 35.24 0.48
N ALA A 107 -20.20 35.71 -0.43
CA ALA A 107 -21.51 36.24 -0.07
C ALA A 107 -22.45 35.13 0.43
N GLN A 108 -22.33 33.93 -0.13
CA GLN A 108 -23.00 32.70 0.31
C GLN A 108 -21.95 31.67 0.77
N PRO A 109 -22.18 30.90 1.84
CA PRO A 109 -21.24 29.87 2.26
C PRO A 109 -20.98 28.83 1.17
N VAL A 110 -19.72 28.50 0.94
CA VAL A 110 -19.32 27.39 0.06
C VAL A 110 -19.25 26.10 0.87
N THR A 111 -19.47 24.96 0.21
CA THR A 111 -19.41 23.64 0.86
C THR A 111 -18.10 22.95 0.52
N ILE A 112 -17.41 22.48 1.55
CA ILE A 112 -16.23 21.60 1.45
C ILE A 112 -16.66 20.21 1.89
N LEU A 113 -16.50 19.23 1.00
CA LEU A 113 -16.81 17.83 1.23
C LEU A 113 -15.52 17.03 1.10
N PHE A 114 -15.22 16.22 2.12
CA PHE A 114 -14.18 15.21 2.07
C PHE A 114 -14.80 13.83 1.89
N ASN A 115 -14.27 13.07 0.94
CA ASN A 115 -14.42 11.63 0.86
C ASN A 115 -13.24 10.99 1.58
N TYR A 116 -13.47 10.05 2.50
CA TYR A 116 -12.40 9.36 3.23
C TYR A 116 -12.40 7.85 2.98
N ALA A 117 -11.26 7.22 3.27
CA ALA A 117 -11.11 5.78 3.20
C ALA A 117 -10.95 5.19 4.61
N ASP A 118 -11.53 4.01 4.85
CA ASP A 118 -11.42 3.28 6.12
C ASP A 118 -9.98 2.89 6.47
N SER A 119 -9.08 2.92 5.48
CA SER A 119 -7.65 2.70 5.69
C SER A 119 -6.95 3.89 6.36
N ILE A 120 -7.56 5.07 6.32
CA ILE A 120 -6.99 6.33 6.85
C ILE A 120 -7.71 6.77 8.12
N VAL A 121 -9.02 6.50 8.23
CA VAL A 121 -9.84 6.86 9.40
C VAL A 121 -10.03 5.63 10.29
N ALA A 122 -9.60 5.71 11.54
CA ALA A 122 -9.74 4.64 12.52
C ALA A 122 -11.17 4.52 13.07
N ASN A 123 -11.81 5.65 13.36
CA ASN A 123 -13.16 5.71 13.91
C ASN A 123 -13.88 7.01 13.50
N GLU A 124 -14.86 6.87 12.62
CA GLU A 124 -15.66 7.99 12.10
C GLU A 124 -16.43 8.77 13.17
N ASN A 125 -16.72 8.18 14.33
CA ASN A 125 -17.38 8.88 15.44
C ASN A 125 -16.51 9.99 16.04
N TYR A 126 -15.19 9.91 15.81
CA TYR A 126 -14.22 10.91 16.27
C TYR A 126 -13.68 11.77 15.12
N LEU A 127 -14.25 11.66 13.92
CA LEU A 127 -13.84 12.41 12.74
C LEU A 127 -14.45 13.82 12.71
N ALA A 128 -13.62 14.80 12.38
CA ALA A 128 -14.01 16.18 12.14
C ALA A 128 -13.17 16.80 11.01
N ILE A 129 -13.51 18.04 10.63
CA ILE A 129 -12.75 18.86 9.70
C ILE A 129 -12.14 20.01 10.50
N ALA A 130 -10.91 20.38 10.17
CA ALA A 130 -10.25 21.57 10.67
C ALA A 130 -9.70 22.42 9.52
N TYR A 131 -9.52 23.71 9.79
CA TYR A 131 -8.78 24.61 8.94
C TYR A 131 -7.65 25.29 9.72
N GLN A 132 -6.58 25.65 9.01
CA GLN A 132 -5.48 26.43 9.54
C GLN A 132 -5.69 27.91 9.21
N ASP A 133 -5.59 28.80 10.19
CA ASP A 133 -5.72 30.25 10.02
C ASP A 133 -4.35 30.90 9.70
N VAL A 134 -4.35 32.20 9.43
CA VAL A 134 -3.18 32.99 9.02
C VAL A 134 -2.04 32.98 10.05
N ASP A 135 -2.37 32.82 11.33
CA ASP A 135 -1.42 32.68 12.44
C ASP A 135 -0.93 31.23 12.65
N HIS A 136 -1.34 30.33 11.75
CA HIS A 136 -1.05 28.90 11.74
C HIS A 136 -1.74 28.09 12.86
N THR A 137 -2.72 28.69 13.54
CA THR A 137 -3.61 28.02 14.49
C THR A 137 -4.64 27.15 13.77
N TRP A 138 -5.00 26.00 14.34
CA TRP A 138 -6.04 25.12 13.79
C TRP A 138 -7.39 25.27 14.49
N PHE A 139 -8.45 25.31 13.68
CA PHE A 139 -9.83 25.48 14.14
C PHE A 139 -10.76 24.42 13.56
N ALA A 140 -11.65 23.87 14.38
CA ALA A 140 -12.68 22.93 13.95
C ALA A 140 -14.05 23.62 13.80
N PRO A 141 -14.52 23.91 12.57
CA PRO A 141 -15.86 24.45 12.34
C PRO A 141 -16.94 23.39 12.56
N LYS A 142 -18.19 23.85 12.64
CA LYS A 142 -19.36 22.96 12.75
C LYS A 142 -19.54 22.13 11.49
N ILE A 143 -19.57 20.81 11.64
CA ILE A 143 -19.94 19.85 10.59
C ILE A 143 -21.41 20.05 10.22
N ILE A 144 -21.70 20.08 8.92
CA ILE A 144 -23.07 20.22 8.39
C ILE A 144 -23.67 18.89 7.91
N SER A 145 -22.83 17.92 7.54
CA SER A 145 -23.24 16.55 7.21
C SER A 145 -22.07 15.60 7.43
N SER A 146 -22.36 14.43 8.00
CA SER A 146 -21.46 13.28 8.08
C SER A 146 -22.28 12.06 7.71
N THR A 147 -21.89 11.36 6.64
CA THR A 147 -22.61 10.23 6.08
C THR A 147 -21.68 9.02 6.02
N ALA A 148 -21.65 8.28 7.13
CA ALA A 148 -20.84 7.07 7.32
C ALA A 148 -20.99 6.06 6.17
N SER A 149 -22.21 5.82 5.69
CA SER A 149 -22.47 4.80 4.66
C SER A 149 -21.80 5.07 3.31
N VAL A 150 -21.30 6.29 3.07
CA VAL A 150 -20.59 6.68 1.84
C VAL A 150 -19.26 7.36 2.15
N ASN A 151 -18.77 7.26 3.39
CA ASN A 151 -17.52 7.84 3.87
C ASN A 151 -17.34 9.33 3.51
N GLN A 152 -18.32 10.15 3.89
CA GLN A 152 -18.33 11.58 3.58
C GLN A 152 -18.50 12.44 4.82
N ILE A 153 -17.75 13.54 4.88
CA ILE A 153 -17.90 14.59 5.90
C ILE A 153 -17.79 15.97 5.26
N SER A 154 -18.62 16.92 5.70
CA SER A 154 -18.67 18.25 5.09
C SER A 154 -18.91 19.40 6.07
N VAL A 155 -18.41 20.57 5.67
CA VAL A 155 -18.54 21.85 6.36
C VAL A 155 -18.93 22.95 5.38
N GLN A 156 -19.44 24.05 5.91
CA GLN A 156 -19.60 25.30 5.17
C GLN A 156 -18.61 26.35 5.66
N THR A 157 -18.09 27.14 4.74
CA THR A 157 -17.19 28.26 5.04
C THR A 157 -17.47 29.46 4.16
N LYS A 158 -17.04 30.65 4.61
CA LYS A 158 -17.04 31.89 3.82
C LYS A 158 -15.65 32.38 3.43
N HIS A 159 -14.62 31.60 3.72
CA HIS A 159 -13.23 31.92 3.40
C HIS A 159 -12.46 30.66 2.99
N PHE A 160 -11.31 30.86 2.37
CA PHE A 160 -10.35 29.81 2.05
C PHE A 160 -9.06 29.95 2.84
N SER A 161 -8.41 28.80 3.01
CA SER A 161 -7.17 28.58 3.75
C SER A 161 -6.71 27.12 3.51
N ASP A 162 -5.97 26.53 4.44
CA ASP A 162 -5.63 25.10 4.43
C ASP A 162 -6.65 24.30 5.26
N TRP A 163 -7.12 23.17 4.71
CA TRP A 163 -8.19 22.35 5.26
C TRP A 163 -7.75 20.90 5.37
N SER A 164 -8.20 20.22 6.43
CA SER A 164 -7.84 18.82 6.69
C SER A 164 -8.97 18.12 7.45
N ILE A 165 -9.08 16.80 7.28
CA ILE A 165 -9.82 15.96 8.22
C ILE A 165 -8.88 15.53 9.35
N PHE A 166 -9.42 15.40 10.55
CA PHE A 166 -8.69 14.91 11.70
C PHE A 166 -9.56 14.02 12.58
N GLU A 167 -8.94 13.06 13.24
CA GLU A 167 -9.56 12.28 14.28
C GLU A 167 -9.22 12.90 15.63
N ARG A 168 -10.25 13.34 16.34
CA ARG A 168 -10.08 13.88 17.69
C ARG A 168 -9.52 12.84 18.65
N LEU A 169 -9.85 11.57 18.42
CA LEU A 169 -9.37 10.47 19.21
C LEU A 169 -9.11 9.27 18.28
N SER A 170 -7.90 8.73 18.29
CA SER A 170 -7.54 7.59 17.45
C SER A 170 -6.46 6.72 18.08
N ILE A 171 -6.39 5.47 17.60
CA ILE A 171 -5.33 4.51 17.89
C ILE A 171 -4.63 4.17 16.57
N SER A 172 -3.31 4.16 16.57
CA SER A 172 -2.49 3.93 15.38
C SER A 172 -1.40 2.88 15.66
N PRO A 173 -1.24 1.87 14.79
CA PRO A 173 -2.18 1.51 13.73
C PRO A 173 -3.52 1.00 14.31
N HIS A 174 -4.66 1.33 13.68
CA HIS A 174 -5.96 0.74 14.02
C HIS A 174 -6.19 -0.62 13.37
N LYS A 175 -5.38 -0.96 12.36
CA LYS A 175 -5.29 -2.29 11.75
C LYS A 175 -3.82 -2.64 11.53
N ALA A 176 -3.39 -3.81 11.96
CA ALA A 176 -2.03 -4.30 11.76
C ALA A 176 -2.01 -5.78 11.38
N SER A 177 -0.86 -6.21 10.88
CA SER A 177 -0.57 -7.61 10.57
C SER A 177 0.80 -7.95 11.16
N VAL A 178 0.88 -9.04 11.91
CA VAL A 178 2.09 -9.52 12.57
C VAL A 178 2.15 -11.04 12.51
N PHE A 179 3.35 -11.61 12.53
CA PHE A 179 3.51 -13.05 12.72
C PHE A 179 3.40 -13.42 14.20
N ILE A 180 3.20 -14.71 14.50
CA ILE A 180 3.29 -15.24 15.87
C ILE A 180 4.59 -14.78 16.54
N ASN A 181 4.51 -14.41 17.82
CA ASN A 181 5.61 -13.83 18.63
C ASN A 181 6.17 -12.46 18.17
N GLU A 182 5.72 -11.90 17.04
CA GLU A 182 6.09 -10.54 16.66
C GLU A 182 5.32 -9.49 17.46
N ASN A 183 5.75 -8.23 17.35
CA ASN A 183 5.18 -7.14 18.10
C ASN A 183 4.88 -5.93 17.22
N VAL A 184 3.89 -5.15 17.65
CA VAL A 184 3.56 -3.84 17.08
C VAL A 184 3.36 -2.85 18.22
N THR A 185 3.83 -1.62 18.03
CA THR A 185 3.58 -0.53 18.98
C THR A 185 2.34 0.23 18.57
N LEU A 186 1.40 0.34 19.50
CA LEU A 186 0.17 1.09 19.36
C LEU A 186 0.35 2.46 20.04
N LYS A 187 -0.09 3.51 19.36
CA LYS A 187 -0.07 4.88 19.86
C LYS A 187 -1.47 5.47 19.80
N ILE A 188 -1.87 6.13 20.87
CA ILE A 188 -3.07 6.93 20.95
C ILE A 188 -2.75 8.36 20.55
N THR A 189 -3.66 8.99 19.82
CA THR A 189 -3.69 10.45 19.65
C THR A 189 -5.00 10.97 20.22
N PHE A 190 -4.92 11.95 21.12
CA PHE A 190 -6.06 12.71 21.61
C PHE A 190 -5.84 14.19 21.35
N VAL A 191 -6.75 14.77 20.57
CA VAL A 191 -6.82 16.20 20.31
C VAL A 191 -7.79 16.81 21.31
N GLY A 192 -7.24 17.44 22.34
CA GLY A 192 -7.96 18.16 23.38
C GLY A 192 -8.63 19.44 22.86
N THR A 193 -9.46 20.04 23.71
CA THR A 193 -10.06 21.37 23.46
C THR A 193 -9.80 22.27 24.64
N LEU A 194 -9.27 23.46 24.38
CA LEU A 194 -9.34 24.55 25.33
C LEU A 194 -9.74 25.85 24.65
N ASN A 195 -10.83 26.41 25.19
CA ASN A 195 -11.44 27.72 24.97
C ASN A 195 -12.19 27.90 23.65
N SER A 196 -13.52 27.96 23.75
CA SER A 196 -14.41 28.59 22.78
C SER A 196 -13.93 30.02 22.53
N ILE A 197 -13.21 30.25 21.43
CA ILE A 197 -12.96 31.60 20.94
C ILE A 197 -13.94 31.89 19.82
N THR A 198 -14.77 32.92 20.02
CA THR A 198 -15.59 33.49 18.96
C THR A 198 -14.68 34.22 17.98
N ASN A 199 -14.69 33.83 16.70
CA ASN A 199 -14.04 34.62 15.68
C ASN A 199 -14.78 35.95 15.45
N SER A 200 -14.22 36.82 14.60
CA SER A 200 -14.80 38.11 14.21
C SER A 200 -16.20 38.01 13.57
N GLN A 201 -16.67 36.80 13.25
CA GLN A 201 -17.99 36.51 12.70
C GLN A 201 -18.96 35.89 13.72
N GLY A 202 -18.58 35.79 15.01
CA GLY A 202 -19.44 35.23 16.07
C GLY A 202 -19.58 33.70 16.02
N ILE A 203 -18.70 33.00 15.30
CA ILE A 203 -18.69 31.53 15.24
C ILE A 203 -17.81 31.01 16.38
N GLU A 204 -18.37 30.10 17.18
CA GLU A 204 -17.62 29.34 18.18
C GLU A 204 -16.61 28.44 17.48
N LEU A 205 -15.32 28.72 17.67
CA LEU A 205 -14.23 27.89 17.18
C LEU A 205 -13.58 27.16 18.35
N ASN A 206 -13.42 25.85 18.17
CA ASN A 206 -12.62 25.03 19.06
C ASN A 206 -11.18 25.05 18.54
N ASN A 207 -10.28 25.63 19.32
CA ASN A 207 -8.85 25.52 19.06
C ASN A 207 -8.36 24.12 19.44
N LEU A 208 -7.53 23.51 18.59
CA LEU A 208 -6.96 22.19 18.85
C LEU A 208 -5.76 22.31 19.81
N ASN A 209 -5.65 21.39 20.77
CA ASN A 209 -4.46 21.20 21.61
C ASN A 209 -4.21 19.69 21.79
N ILE A 210 -3.04 19.28 22.27
CA ILE A 210 -2.78 17.92 22.75
C ILE A 210 -2.80 17.98 24.28
N ASP A 211 -3.86 17.45 24.89
CA ASP A 211 -3.95 17.34 26.35
C ASP A 211 -3.03 16.21 26.85
N ASN A 212 -2.46 16.40 28.04
CA ASN A 212 -1.79 15.33 28.76
C ASN A 212 -2.84 14.27 29.13
N LEU A 213 -2.78 13.14 28.43
CA LEU A 213 -3.70 12.02 28.56
C LEU A 213 -3.80 11.54 30.02
N VAL A 214 -5.04 11.42 30.48
CA VAL A 214 -5.38 10.79 31.77
C VAL A 214 -5.28 9.26 31.63
N SER A 215 -5.12 8.57 32.76
CA SER A 215 -4.96 7.12 32.90
C SER A 215 -5.70 6.26 31.85
N THR A 216 -4.93 5.50 31.07
CA THR A 216 -5.45 4.49 30.12
C THR A 216 -5.30 3.06 30.66
N THR A 217 -6.27 2.21 30.30
CA THR A 217 -6.26 0.76 30.59
C THR A 217 -6.26 -0.03 29.29
N TRP A 218 -5.22 -0.81 29.05
CA TRP A 218 -5.02 -1.59 27.83
C TRP A 218 -5.43 -3.05 28.01
N HIS A 219 -6.00 -3.65 26.98
CA HIS A 219 -6.39 -5.05 26.93
C HIS A 219 -6.13 -5.64 25.54
N ALA A 220 -5.82 -6.93 25.48
CA ALA A 220 -5.76 -7.71 24.26
C ALA A 220 -6.45 -9.04 24.50
N ASP A 221 -7.35 -9.43 23.59
CA ASP A 221 -8.12 -10.68 23.72
C ASP A 221 -7.23 -11.94 23.61
N ALA A 222 -6.09 -11.81 22.91
CA ALA A 222 -5.04 -12.81 22.82
C ALA A 222 -3.66 -12.15 22.75
N GLY A 223 -2.59 -12.87 23.11
CA GLY A 223 -1.24 -12.29 23.18
C GLY A 223 -0.99 -11.51 24.46
N ASN A 224 -0.03 -10.60 24.43
CA ASN A 224 0.37 -9.77 25.58
C ASN A 224 0.39 -8.29 25.19
N ILE A 225 -0.10 -7.42 26.08
CA ILE A 225 -0.10 -5.96 25.89
C ILE A 225 0.66 -5.29 27.05
N GLU A 226 1.76 -4.60 26.73
CA GLU A 226 2.61 -3.94 27.71
C GLU A 226 2.47 -2.42 27.58
N LYS A 227 1.97 -1.77 28.62
CA LYS A 227 1.88 -0.30 28.66
C LYS A 227 3.28 0.31 28.70
N MET A 228 3.59 1.17 27.73
CA MET A 228 4.87 1.88 27.62
C MET A 228 4.77 3.36 28.08
N GLY A 229 3.55 3.88 28.16
CA GLY A 229 3.19 5.23 28.58
C GLY A 229 1.67 5.39 28.58
N ASP A 230 1.15 6.55 28.95
CA ASP A 230 -0.29 6.78 28.91
C ASP A 230 -0.86 6.81 27.47
N ASP A 231 -0.03 7.19 26.50
CA ASP A 231 -0.37 7.27 25.07
C ASP A 231 0.11 6.08 24.24
N LYS A 232 0.82 5.09 24.82
CA LYS A 232 1.47 4.01 24.07
C LYS A 232 1.48 2.67 24.78
N ALA A 233 1.32 1.61 24.00
CA ALA A 233 1.53 0.23 24.44
C ALA A 233 2.15 -0.63 23.34
N LYS A 234 2.87 -1.67 23.75
CA LYS A 234 3.44 -2.68 22.85
C LYS A 234 2.59 -3.94 22.92
N TYR A 235 1.96 -4.29 21.80
CA TYR A 235 1.32 -5.58 21.63
C TYR A 235 2.36 -6.60 21.17
N THR A 236 2.34 -7.80 21.74
CA THR A 236 3.10 -8.97 21.28
C THR A 236 2.13 -10.10 20.97
N ALA A 237 2.17 -10.59 19.73
CA ALA A 237 1.33 -11.68 19.25
C ALA A 237 1.61 -12.97 20.04
N PRO A 238 0.60 -13.83 20.25
CA PRO A 238 0.79 -15.12 20.89
C PRO A 238 1.69 -16.04 20.05
N SER A 239 2.13 -17.15 20.64
CA SER A 239 3.00 -18.14 19.99
C SER A 239 2.28 -19.06 18.99
N THR A 240 0.96 -18.97 18.91
CA THR A 240 0.10 -19.69 17.95
C THR A 240 -0.97 -18.74 17.42
N VAL A 241 -1.44 -18.96 16.19
CA VAL A 241 -2.55 -18.17 15.63
C VAL A 241 -3.81 -18.38 16.49
N PRO A 242 -4.41 -17.31 17.04
CA PRO A 242 -5.65 -17.41 17.83
C PRO A 242 -6.83 -17.91 17.00
N SER A 243 -7.80 -18.57 17.65
CA SER A 243 -9.06 -18.97 17.01
C SER A 243 -9.88 -17.78 16.55
N ASP A 244 -9.86 -16.70 17.34
CA ASP A 244 -10.48 -15.41 17.01
C ASP A 244 -9.40 -14.48 16.45
N ASN A 245 -9.40 -14.32 15.12
CA ASN A 245 -8.41 -13.56 14.37
C ASN A 245 -9.17 -12.71 13.32
N PRO A 246 -9.03 -11.37 13.28
CA PRO A 246 -8.04 -10.54 13.98
C PRO A 246 -8.23 -10.48 15.50
N VAL A 247 -7.13 -10.34 16.23
CA VAL A 247 -7.13 -10.06 17.67
C VAL A 247 -7.59 -8.62 17.91
N ASP A 248 -8.59 -8.43 18.78
CA ASP A 248 -8.97 -7.09 19.24
C ASP A 248 -8.04 -6.64 20.37
N VAL A 249 -7.33 -5.54 20.14
CA VAL A 249 -6.54 -4.85 21.15
C VAL A 249 -7.23 -3.53 21.46
N SER A 250 -7.69 -3.39 22.69
CA SER A 250 -8.48 -2.25 23.11
C SER A 250 -7.77 -1.39 24.16
N VAL A 251 -8.13 -0.11 24.18
CA VAL A 251 -7.71 0.83 25.22
C VAL A 251 -8.87 1.67 25.68
N LYS A 252 -9.14 1.59 26.98
CA LYS A 252 -10.16 2.38 27.67
C LYS A 252 -9.54 3.62 28.30
N PHE A 253 -10.20 4.75 28.09
CA PHE A 253 -9.86 6.03 28.71
C PHE A 253 -10.66 6.17 30.01
N ASN A 254 -10.02 6.73 31.04
CA ASN A 254 -10.65 6.92 32.34
C ASN A 254 -10.69 8.41 32.71
N ASN A 255 -11.86 8.89 33.10
CA ASN A 255 -12.14 10.29 33.43
C ASN A 255 -11.89 11.26 32.25
N VAL A 256 -12.21 10.84 31.03
CA VAL A 256 -12.10 11.67 29.83
C VAL A 256 -13.49 11.96 29.30
N SER A 257 -13.81 13.24 29.10
CA SER A 257 -15.05 13.65 28.47
C SER A 257 -14.81 14.79 27.50
N PHE A 258 -15.38 14.71 26.30
CA PHE A 258 -15.31 15.76 25.30
C PHE A 258 -16.56 15.78 24.43
N THR A 259 -16.79 16.90 23.74
CA THR A 259 -17.87 17.02 22.76
C THR A 259 -17.28 17.05 21.35
N ILE A 260 -17.85 16.26 20.45
CA ILE A 260 -17.53 16.28 19.02
C ILE A 260 -18.83 16.16 18.22
N ASN A 261 -19.00 16.99 17.20
CA ASN A 261 -20.18 17.00 16.32
C ASN A 261 -21.53 17.06 17.08
N GLY A 262 -21.56 17.70 18.25
CA GLY A 262 -22.74 17.82 19.12
C GLY A 262 -22.97 16.63 20.07
N ASN A 263 -22.15 15.58 19.98
CA ASN A 263 -22.23 14.41 20.85
C ASN A 263 -21.18 14.50 21.96
N THR A 264 -21.62 14.30 23.21
CA THR A 264 -20.71 14.16 24.35
C THR A 264 -20.26 12.70 24.45
N VAL A 265 -18.95 12.50 24.44
CA VAL A 265 -18.28 11.21 24.60
C VAL A 265 -17.65 11.18 25.98
N THR A 266 -17.87 10.11 26.75
CA THR A 266 -17.31 9.91 28.09
C THR A 266 -16.65 8.54 28.17
N ASP A 267 -15.44 8.50 28.70
CA ASP A 267 -14.61 7.30 28.90
C ASP A 267 -14.61 6.35 27.69
N PRO A 268 -14.27 6.86 26.49
CA PRO A 268 -14.30 6.06 25.27
C PRO A 268 -13.37 4.86 25.34
N THR A 269 -13.66 3.86 24.52
CA THR A 269 -12.74 2.75 24.24
C THR A 269 -12.38 2.78 22.76
N LEU A 270 -11.09 2.65 22.46
CA LEU A 270 -10.57 2.48 21.11
C LEU A 270 -10.18 1.03 20.89
N HIS A 271 -10.24 0.59 19.63
CA HIS A 271 -9.96 -0.77 19.20
C HIS A 271 -8.96 -0.75 18.05
N ALA A 272 -7.99 -1.65 18.10
CA ALA A 272 -7.08 -1.96 17.01
C ALA A 272 -7.19 -3.45 16.67
N LEU A 273 -7.43 -3.76 15.40
CA LEU A 273 -7.59 -5.13 14.91
C LEU A 273 -6.25 -5.64 14.36
N ILE A 274 -5.68 -6.65 15.00
CA ILE A 274 -4.36 -7.19 14.65
C ILE A 274 -4.51 -8.59 14.07
N ASN A 275 -4.26 -8.72 12.77
CA ASN A 275 -4.18 -10.03 12.12
C ASN A 275 -2.89 -10.73 12.56
N VAL A 276 -3.02 -11.91 13.15
CA VAL A 276 -1.89 -12.76 13.53
C VAL A 276 -1.73 -13.87 12.49
N PHE A 277 -0.57 -13.94 11.86
CA PHE A 277 -0.24 -14.97 10.88
C PHE A 277 0.65 -16.03 11.50
N GLY A 278 0.47 -17.28 11.07
CA GLY A 278 1.38 -18.39 11.37
C GLY A 278 2.70 -18.23 10.59
N ASP A 279 3.59 -19.21 10.69
CA ASP A 279 4.88 -19.23 9.98
C ASP A 279 4.76 -19.57 8.47
N GLU A 280 3.60 -19.31 7.88
CA GLU A 280 3.29 -19.70 6.51
C GLU A 280 4.16 -18.93 5.51
N LYS A 281 4.67 -19.63 4.48
CA LYS A 281 5.42 -19.01 3.38
C LYS A 281 4.67 -19.18 2.06
N TYR A 282 4.56 -18.10 1.32
CA TYR A 282 3.87 -18.06 0.03
C TYR A 282 4.87 -17.89 -1.12
N PHE A 283 4.71 -18.69 -2.17
CA PHE A 283 5.56 -18.63 -3.36
C PHE A 283 4.73 -18.56 -4.64
N MET A 284 5.15 -17.69 -5.55
CA MET A 284 4.75 -17.72 -6.96
C MET A 284 5.82 -18.46 -7.74
N ILE A 285 5.39 -19.36 -8.62
CA ILE A 285 6.30 -20.11 -9.49
C ILE A 285 5.87 -19.89 -10.93
N ASP A 286 6.76 -19.32 -11.71
CA ASP A 286 6.57 -19.02 -13.12
C ASP A 286 7.44 -19.93 -13.97
N PHE A 287 6.83 -20.45 -15.01
CA PHE A 287 7.43 -21.33 -15.99
C PHE A 287 7.49 -20.62 -17.33
N SER A 288 8.64 -20.68 -17.99
CA SER A 288 8.77 -20.21 -19.36
C SER A 288 9.69 -21.10 -20.18
N SER A 289 9.39 -21.25 -21.45
CA SER A 289 10.25 -21.99 -22.37
C SER A 289 10.38 -21.29 -23.71
N SER A 290 11.48 -21.56 -24.36
CA SER A 290 11.69 -21.28 -25.78
C SER A 290 12.44 -22.46 -26.35
N ARG A 291 11.82 -23.26 -27.20
CA ARG A 291 12.47 -24.41 -27.84
C ARG A 291 12.43 -24.27 -29.35
N THR A 292 13.57 -24.51 -29.98
CA THR A 292 13.63 -24.59 -31.43
C THR A 292 13.15 -25.98 -31.87
N LEU A 293 12.19 -26.02 -32.78
CA LEU A 293 11.64 -27.23 -33.38
C LEU A 293 12.52 -27.69 -34.56
N GLN A 294 12.28 -28.93 -35.00
CA GLN A 294 13.00 -29.52 -36.12
C GLN A 294 12.87 -28.70 -37.41
N GLN A 295 13.95 -28.69 -38.19
CA GLN A 295 14.07 -27.99 -39.46
C GLN A 295 13.03 -28.45 -40.49
N VAL A 296 12.36 -27.49 -41.14
CA VAL A 296 11.46 -27.71 -42.28
C VAL A 296 11.97 -26.87 -43.46
N GLY A 297 12.64 -27.51 -44.43
CA GLY A 297 13.38 -26.77 -45.46
C GLY A 297 14.58 -26.03 -44.86
N ASP A 298 14.76 -24.74 -45.15
CA ASP A 298 15.82 -23.90 -44.54
C ASP A 298 15.33 -23.09 -43.31
N ASN A 299 14.07 -23.29 -42.93
CA ASN A 299 13.44 -22.63 -41.79
C ASN A 299 13.43 -23.53 -40.54
N PHE A 300 13.42 -22.89 -39.39
CA PHE A 300 13.10 -23.50 -38.11
C PHE A 300 11.90 -22.77 -37.49
N PHE A 301 11.28 -23.39 -36.51
CA PHE A 301 10.23 -22.75 -35.73
C PHE A 301 10.66 -22.71 -34.28
N THR A 302 10.32 -21.63 -33.59
CA THR A 302 10.50 -21.52 -32.15
C THR A 302 9.14 -21.63 -31.49
N GLU A 303 9.00 -22.62 -30.61
CA GLU A 303 7.84 -22.73 -29.72
C GLU A 303 8.17 -22.08 -28.38
N THR A 304 7.35 -21.11 -27.99
CA THR A 304 7.39 -20.49 -26.67
C THR A 304 6.15 -20.86 -25.87
N ASP A 305 6.32 -21.03 -24.58
CA ASP A 305 5.23 -21.43 -23.70
C ASP A 305 5.44 -20.91 -22.28
N HIS A 306 4.34 -20.75 -21.56
CA HIS A 306 4.31 -20.13 -20.25
C HIS A 306 3.28 -20.81 -19.34
N GLY A 307 3.61 -20.90 -18.05
CA GLY A 307 2.70 -21.37 -17.02
C GLY A 307 3.01 -20.74 -15.68
N ASN A 308 2.08 -20.81 -14.73
CA ASN A 308 2.36 -20.47 -13.35
C ASN A 308 1.58 -21.31 -12.34
N LEU A 309 2.07 -21.34 -11.11
CA LEU A 309 1.37 -21.91 -9.97
C LEU A 309 1.73 -21.19 -8.68
N LYS A 310 0.98 -21.49 -7.62
CA LYS A 310 1.23 -21.00 -6.27
C LYS A 310 1.55 -22.14 -5.32
N VAL A 311 2.48 -21.90 -4.40
CA VAL A 311 2.84 -22.82 -3.33
C VAL A 311 2.66 -22.16 -1.98
N LEU A 312 2.00 -22.87 -1.06
CA LEU A 312 1.87 -22.52 0.35
C LEU A 312 2.63 -23.56 1.18
N LEU A 313 3.59 -23.09 1.99
CA LEU A 313 4.26 -23.88 3.01
C LEU A 313 3.69 -23.50 4.39
N GLN A 314 3.14 -24.48 5.10
CA GLN A 314 2.63 -24.34 6.48
C GLN A 314 3.30 -25.39 7.36
N GLY A 315 4.28 -25.00 8.19
CA GLY A 315 5.20 -25.96 8.80
C GLY A 315 5.90 -26.82 7.73
N ASP A 316 5.70 -28.14 7.77
CA ASP A 316 6.22 -29.09 6.76
C ASP A 316 5.23 -29.42 5.63
N SER A 317 3.98 -28.93 5.74
CA SER A 317 2.93 -29.18 4.76
C SER A 317 3.09 -28.27 3.54
N VAL A 318 3.02 -28.85 2.34
CA VAL A 318 3.15 -28.14 1.06
C VAL A 318 1.87 -28.30 0.27
N THR A 319 1.22 -27.17 -0.03
CA THR A 319 0.02 -27.11 -0.88
C THR A 319 0.32 -26.40 -2.18
N VAL A 320 -0.03 -27.03 -3.31
CA VAL A 320 0.07 -26.46 -4.66
C VAL A 320 -1.31 -26.09 -5.16
N TYR A 321 -1.48 -24.86 -5.65
CA TYR A 321 -2.77 -24.36 -6.09
C TYR A 321 -2.63 -23.30 -7.18
N ALA A 322 -3.78 -22.89 -7.76
CA ALA A 322 -3.85 -21.88 -8.82
C ALA A 322 -2.89 -22.18 -9.99
N VAL A 323 -2.79 -23.45 -10.36
CA VAL A 323 -2.00 -23.90 -11.52
C VAL A 323 -2.68 -23.40 -12.79
N LYS A 324 -1.91 -22.76 -13.66
CA LYS A 324 -2.38 -22.21 -14.92
C LYS A 324 -1.38 -22.51 -16.03
N ASN A 325 -1.89 -23.01 -17.13
CA ASN A 325 -1.17 -23.07 -18.40
C ASN A 325 -1.65 -21.95 -19.35
N PHE A 326 -0.75 -21.41 -20.15
CA PHE A 326 -1.10 -20.53 -21.26
C PHE A 326 -1.01 -21.30 -22.59
N VAL A 327 -1.55 -20.72 -23.66
CA VAL A 327 -1.49 -21.34 -24.97
C VAL A 327 -0.08 -21.12 -25.53
N ALA A 328 0.55 -22.20 -26.02
CA ALA A 328 1.86 -22.10 -26.65
C ALA A 328 1.80 -21.25 -27.94
N GLU A 329 2.91 -20.60 -28.25
CA GLU A 329 3.06 -19.76 -29.44
C GLU A 329 4.15 -20.30 -30.35
N ILE A 330 3.95 -20.18 -31.66
CA ILE A 330 4.90 -20.64 -32.68
C ILE A 330 5.33 -19.45 -33.52
N THR A 331 6.64 -19.18 -33.51
CA THR A 331 7.24 -18.12 -34.33
C THR A 331 8.19 -18.74 -35.36
N PRO A 332 8.06 -18.43 -36.66
CA PRO A 332 9.01 -18.88 -37.67
C PRO A 332 10.37 -18.17 -37.54
N GLY A 333 11.46 -18.88 -37.85
CA GLY A 333 12.82 -18.38 -37.94
C GLY A 333 13.58 -18.99 -39.13
N SER A 334 14.63 -18.33 -39.61
CA SER A 334 15.40 -18.73 -40.81
C SER A 334 16.85 -19.07 -40.46
N LEU A 335 17.36 -20.23 -40.89
CA LEU A 335 18.79 -20.56 -40.76
C LEU A 335 19.65 -19.76 -41.77
N TYR A 336 19.05 -19.43 -42.93
CA TYR A 336 19.64 -18.63 -44.00
C TYR A 336 18.57 -17.73 -44.64
N ASP A 337 18.98 -16.58 -45.18
CA ASP A 337 18.10 -15.64 -45.91
C ASP A 337 17.88 -16.18 -47.33
N VAL A 338 16.92 -17.10 -47.50
CA VAL A 338 16.63 -17.77 -48.79
C VAL A 338 15.20 -17.45 -49.24
N GLY A 339 15.09 -17.05 -50.51
CA GLY A 339 13.91 -16.47 -51.13
C GLY A 339 12.65 -17.36 -51.22
N PRO A 340 11.56 -16.80 -51.76
CA PRO A 340 10.19 -17.26 -51.47
C PRO A 340 9.73 -18.38 -52.42
N GLU A 341 9.77 -19.63 -51.98
CA GLU A 341 9.11 -20.73 -52.73
C GLU A 341 8.25 -21.68 -51.89
N CYS A 342 8.14 -21.47 -50.57
CA CYS A 342 7.28 -22.24 -49.66
C CYS A 342 6.50 -21.33 -48.71
N ASN A 343 5.23 -21.66 -48.47
CA ASN A 343 4.37 -21.06 -47.45
C ASN A 343 4.16 -22.05 -46.31
N HIS A 344 4.16 -21.56 -45.07
CA HIS A 344 3.96 -22.36 -43.86
C HIS A 344 2.74 -21.86 -43.08
N GLU A 345 1.83 -22.77 -42.77
CA GLU A 345 0.62 -22.50 -41.99
C GLU A 345 0.65 -23.30 -40.68
N ILE A 346 0.45 -22.60 -39.56
CA ILE A 346 0.33 -23.22 -38.24
C ILE A 346 -1.13 -23.67 -38.07
N LEU A 347 -1.39 -24.96 -38.22
CA LEU A 347 -2.72 -25.53 -38.07
C LEU A 347 -3.10 -25.71 -36.60
N ASN A 348 -2.13 -26.01 -35.74
CA ASN A 348 -2.28 -26.06 -34.29
C ASN A 348 -0.93 -25.69 -33.64
N PRO A 349 -0.87 -24.70 -32.73
CA PRO A 349 0.37 -24.30 -32.09
C PRO A 349 0.91 -25.35 -31.09
N GLY A 350 0.17 -26.42 -30.80
CA GLY A 350 0.55 -27.42 -29.80
C GLY A 350 0.20 -26.99 -28.38
N ASP A 351 0.47 -27.88 -27.43
CA ASP A 351 0.18 -27.63 -26.00
C ASP A 351 1.39 -27.11 -25.21
N GLY A 352 2.54 -26.94 -25.88
CA GLY A 352 3.79 -26.52 -25.25
C GLY A 352 4.43 -27.56 -24.32
N PRO A 353 5.64 -27.31 -23.82
CA PRO A 353 6.28 -28.13 -22.80
C PRO A 353 5.62 -27.97 -21.44
N PHE A 354 4.93 -26.88 -21.13
CA PHE A 354 4.12 -26.78 -19.91
C PHE A 354 2.70 -27.13 -20.27
N ASN A 355 2.23 -28.31 -19.84
CA ASN A 355 0.82 -28.66 -20.00
C ASN A 355 0.31 -29.33 -18.73
N THR A 356 -0.64 -28.67 -18.07
CA THR A 356 -1.27 -29.16 -16.85
C THR A 356 -2.78 -29.19 -17.05
N PRO A 357 -3.30 -30.15 -17.85
CA PRO A 357 -4.74 -30.28 -18.02
C PRO A 357 -5.39 -30.59 -16.67
N ASP A 358 -6.69 -30.25 -16.50
CA ASP A 358 -7.42 -30.39 -15.23
C ASP A 358 -7.33 -31.78 -14.56
N SER A 359 -7.02 -32.82 -15.35
CA SER A 359 -6.81 -34.19 -14.88
C SER A 359 -5.48 -34.43 -14.15
N VAL A 360 -4.52 -33.52 -14.25
CA VAL A 360 -3.16 -33.66 -13.69
C VAL A 360 -3.08 -32.89 -12.38
N LYS A 361 -2.70 -33.57 -11.31
CA LYS A 361 -2.57 -32.97 -9.98
C LYS A 361 -1.10 -32.81 -9.63
N LEU A 362 -0.73 -31.58 -9.27
CA LEU A 362 0.56 -31.28 -8.67
C LEU A 362 0.42 -31.30 -7.15
N GLY A 363 1.46 -31.79 -6.48
CA GLY A 363 1.61 -31.75 -5.03
C GLY A 363 3.06 -31.53 -4.67
N GLY A 364 3.34 -31.49 -3.37
CA GLY A 364 4.70 -31.36 -2.90
C GLY A 364 4.88 -31.81 -1.47
N PHE A 365 6.14 -31.78 -1.04
CA PHE A 365 6.53 -32.02 0.35
C PHE A 365 7.77 -31.19 0.69
N SER A 366 7.92 -30.84 1.96
CA SER A 366 9.13 -30.23 2.49
C SER A 366 10.09 -31.33 2.94
N ASN A 367 11.37 -31.24 2.55
CA ASN A 367 12.41 -32.12 3.05
C ASN A 367 13.22 -31.39 4.13
N PRO A 368 13.11 -31.79 5.40
CA PRO A 368 13.79 -31.11 6.51
C PRO A 368 15.31 -31.34 6.52
N ILE A 369 15.82 -32.35 5.80
CA ILE A 369 17.26 -32.64 5.73
C ILE A 369 17.92 -31.75 4.68
N THR A 370 17.36 -31.70 3.47
CA THR A 370 17.91 -30.89 2.37
C THR A 370 17.48 -29.43 2.44
N HIS A 371 16.48 -29.10 3.27
CA HIS A 371 15.86 -27.78 3.37
C HIS A 371 15.29 -27.31 2.02
N GLU A 372 14.72 -28.25 1.25
CA GLU A 372 14.08 -27.98 -0.04
C GLU A 372 12.60 -28.34 -0.02
N ILE A 373 11.79 -27.57 -0.74
CA ILE A 373 10.45 -27.97 -1.14
C ILE A 373 10.58 -28.72 -2.47
N TYR A 374 9.99 -29.91 -2.54
CA TYR A 374 9.86 -30.69 -3.78
C TYR A 374 8.42 -30.57 -4.28
N ILE A 375 8.25 -30.19 -5.54
CA ILE A 375 6.98 -30.16 -6.25
C ILE A 375 7.02 -31.19 -7.38
N GLY A 376 5.93 -31.93 -7.58
CA GLY A 376 5.83 -32.89 -8.67
C GLY A 376 4.41 -33.39 -8.90
N ILE A 377 4.26 -34.25 -9.91
CA ILE A 377 2.99 -34.86 -10.26
C ILE A 377 2.62 -35.92 -9.22
N ILE A 378 1.40 -35.86 -8.70
CA ILE A 378 0.84 -36.84 -7.75
C ILE A 378 -0.33 -37.65 -8.35
N SER A 379 -0.71 -37.40 -9.60
CA SER A 379 -1.68 -38.21 -10.34
C SER A 379 -1.04 -39.45 -10.97
N ALA A 380 -1.83 -40.51 -11.17
CA ALA A 380 -1.38 -41.75 -11.80
C ALA A 380 -1.01 -41.59 -13.29
N ASN A 381 -1.51 -40.54 -13.95
CA ASN A 381 -1.25 -40.24 -15.35
C ASN A 381 -0.29 -39.04 -15.45
N PHE A 382 0.71 -39.15 -16.33
CA PHE A 382 1.59 -38.04 -16.71
C PHE A 382 0.88 -37.11 -17.71
N PRO A 383 1.14 -35.80 -17.68
CA PRO A 383 0.55 -34.87 -18.62
C PRO A 383 1.11 -35.14 -20.03
N THR A 384 0.21 -35.40 -20.97
CA THR A 384 0.53 -35.51 -22.39
C THR A 384 -0.02 -34.30 -23.12
N GLY A 385 0.79 -33.69 -23.98
CA GLY A 385 0.38 -32.65 -24.91
C GLY A 385 0.67 -33.06 -26.35
N ARG A 386 0.24 -32.27 -27.32
CA ARG A 386 0.60 -32.43 -28.72
C ARG A 386 1.73 -31.50 -29.12
N THR A 387 2.60 -31.97 -30.00
CA THR A 387 3.53 -31.11 -30.72
C THR A 387 2.77 -30.21 -31.70
N PRO A 388 3.35 -29.06 -32.10
CA PRO A 388 2.73 -28.17 -33.08
C PRO A 388 2.47 -28.90 -34.39
N LEU A 389 1.35 -28.59 -35.05
CA LEU A 389 0.98 -29.15 -36.34
C LEU A 389 1.14 -28.06 -37.40
N ILE A 390 2.07 -28.27 -38.33
CA ILE A 390 2.46 -27.29 -39.35
C ILE A 390 2.23 -27.90 -40.73
N GLN A 391 1.59 -27.13 -41.61
CA GLN A 391 1.45 -27.47 -43.02
C GLN A 391 2.37 -26.60 -43.88
N THR A 392 3.16 -27.24 -44.74
CA THR A 392 4.07 -26.59 -45.67
C THR A 392 3.61 -26.82 -47.10
N THR A 393 3.47 -25.75 -47.87
CA THR A 393 3.09 -25.77 -49.29
C THR A 393 4.14 -25.08 -50.13
N CYS A 394 4.81 -25.82 -51.01
CA CYS A 394 5.82 -25.29 -51.92
C CYS A 394 5.34 -25.35 -53.38
N THR A 395 5.82 -24.44 -54.22
CA THR A 395 5.45 -24.42 -55.64
C THR A 395 5.86 -25.72 -56.33
N GLY A 396 4.92 -26.41 -56.98
CA GLY A 396 5.19 -27.65 -57.71
C GLY A 396 5.28 -28.92 -56.86
N SER A 397 5.02 -28.85 -55.55
CA SER A 397 5.03 -30.01 -54.63
C SER A 397 3.67 -30.22 -53.96
N SER A 398 3.39 -31.46 -53.53
CA SER A 398 2.21 -31.72 -52.69
C SER A 398 2.41 -31.14 -51.27
N PRO A 399 1.34 -30.66 -50.60
CA PRO A 399 1.44 -30.19 -49.22
C PRO A 399 1.99 -31.27 -48.28
N LEU A 400 2.90 -30.88 -47.39
CA LEU A 400 3.44 -31.71 -46.32
C LEU A 400 2.87 -31.23 -44.99
N THR A 401 2.42 -32.15 -44.13
CA THR A 401 1.97 -31.84 -42.77
C THR A 401 2.83 -32.60 -41.78
N GLU A 402 3.42 -31.89 -40.83
CA GLU A 402 4.32 -32.44 -39.81
C GLU A 402 3.86 -32.04 -38.40
N GLY A 403 4.11 -32.93 -37.44
CA GLY A 403 3.77 -32.74 -36.02
C GLY A 403 2.34 -33.17 -35.64
N GLY A 404 1.85 -32.65 -34.52
CA GLY A 404 0.61 -33.14 -33.89
C GLY A 404 0.77 -34.44 -33.09
N ASP A 405 2.01 -34.90 -32.90
CA ASP A 405 2.36 -36.10 -32.14
C ASP A 405 2.14 -35.90 -30.65
N LEU A 406 1.78 -36.96 -29.93
CA LEU A 406 1.71 -36.92 -28.48
C LEU A 406 3.11 -36.91 -27.87
N GLN A 407 3.34 -35.97 -26.96
CA GLN A 407 4.56 -35.81 -26.19
C GLN A 407 4.26 -35.71 -24.69
N THR A 408 5.17 -36.21 -23.87
CA THR A 408 5.13 -35.96 -22.42
C THR A 408 5.52 -34.50 -22.18
N THR A 409 4.81 -33.85 -21.27
CA THR A 409 5.05 -32.44 -20.93
C THR A 409 5.67 -32.32 -19.53
N LEU A 410 6.16 -31.13 -19.23
CA LEU A 410 6.94 -30.71 -18.07
C LEU A 410 6.18 -29.69 -17.21
N PRO A 411 6.63 -29.43 -15.98
CA PRO A 411 7.64 -30.19 -15.25
C PRO A 411 7.06 -31.50 -14.71
N SER A 412 7.85 -32.57 -14.74
CA SER A 412 7.54 -33.80 -13.99
C SER A 412 7.79 -33.62 -12.49
N SER A 413 8.84 -32.86 -12.14
CA SER A 413 9.17 -32.42 -10.79
C SER A 413 10.22 -31.30 -10.79
N PHE A 414 10.25 -30.49 -9.74
CA PHE A 414 11.34 -29.55 -9.45
C PHE A 414 11.44 -29.32 -7.93
N SER A 415 12.55 -28.76 -7.46
CA SER A 415 12.72 -28.35 -6.08
C SER A 415 13.26 -26.93 -5.95
N PHE A 416 13.03 -26.31 -4.79
CA PHE A 416 13.57 -25.00 -4.46
C PHE A 416 13.74 -24.82 -2.95
N ASN A 417 14.64 -23.92 -2.56
CA ASN A 417 14.89 -23.60 -1.16
C ASN A 417 13.89 -22.53 -0.66
N PRO A 418 13.01 -22.82 0.32
CA PRO A 418 11.97 -21.88 0.76
C PRO A 418 12.51 -20.68 1.56
N ASN A 419 13.82 -20.61 1.83
CA ASN A 419 14.45 -19.51 2.54
C ASN A 419 15.06 -18.45 1.62
N LEU A 420 15.12 -18.70 0.31
CA LEU A 420 15.60 -17.72 -0.66
C LEU A 420 14.42 -16.89 -1.19
N PRO A 421 14.56 -15.55 -1.28
CA PRO A 421 13.48 -14.68 -1.75
C PRO A 421 13.21 -14.83 -3.25
N TYR A 422 14.22 -15.22 -4.02
CA TYR A 422 14.16 -15.41 -5.46
C TYR A 422 15.12 -16.53 -5.89
N GLN A 423 14.66 -17.41 -6.79
CA GLN A 423 15.47 -18.46 -7.41
C GLN A 423 15.11 -18.62 -8.88
N GLU A 424 16.10 -18.98 -9.68
CA GLU A 424 15.93 -19.22 -11.10
C GLU A 424 16.72 -20.46 -11.50
N ASN A 425 16.04 -21.39 -12.18
CA ASN A 425 16.65 -22.58 -12.76
C ASN A 425 16.39 -22.58 -14.26
N ILE A 426 17.47 -22.62 -15.05
CA ILE A 426 17.42 -22.68 -16.51
C ILE A 426 18.07 -23.99 -16.96
N VAL A 427 17.29 -24.80 -17.68
CA VAL A 427 17.78 -25.98 -18.39
C VAL A 427 17.90 -25.62 -19.87
N VAL A 428 19.11 -25.73 -20.42
CA VAL A 428 19.37 -25.50 -21.85
C VAL A 428 18.90 -26.73 -22.63
N ILE A 429 18.12 -26.50 -23.69
CA ILE A 429 17.65 -27.53 -24.62
C ILE A 429 18.50 -27.39 -25.88
N SER A 430 19.40 -28.33 -26.15
CA SER A 430 20.29 -28.19 -27.30
C SER A 430 19.51 -28.28 -28.62
N GLY A 431 19.72 -27.31 -29.51
CA GLY A 431 19.11 -27.30 -30.85
C GLY A 431 19.80 -28.27 -31.82
N GLY A 432 21.11 -28.47 -31.64
CA GLY A 432 21.94 -29.34 -32.47
C GLY A 432 22.39 -28.71 -33.81
N GLY A 433 23.64 -28.96 -34.21
CA GLY A 433 24.18 -28.47 -35.47
C GLY A 433 24.23 -26.94 -35.55
N VAL A 434 23.46 -26.35 -36.48
CA VAL A 434 23.34 -24.89 -36.68
C VAL A 434 22.08 -24.29 -36.03
N ILE A 435 21.26 -25.11 -35.38
CA ILE A 435 20.01 -24.70 -34.76
C ILE A 435 20.30 -24.05 -33.39
N PRO A 436 19.74 -22.86 -33.09
CA PRO A 436 19.92 -22.22 -31.78
C PRO A 436 19.41 -23.09 -30.63
N ASP A 437 20.15 -23.08 -29.52
CA ASP A 437 19.72 -23.70 -28.28
C ASP A 437 18.47 -22.99 -27.71
N GLY A 438 17.56 -23.79 -27.18
CA GLY A 438 16.40 -23.35 -26.42
C GLY A 438 16.63 -23.41 -24.91
N PHE A 439 15.58 -23.12 -24.14
CA PHE A 439 15.59 -23.24 -22.70
C PHE A 439 14.24 -23.64 -22.12
N LEU A 440 14.30 -24.23 -20.93
CA LEU A 440 13.21 -24.33 -19.96
C LEU A 440 13.62 -23.57 -18.71
N LYS A 441 12.81 -22.63 -18.27
CA LYS A 441 13.09 -21.76 -17.12
C LYS A 441 11.99 -21.90 -16.08
N THR A 442 12.40 -22.08 -14.83
CA THR A 442 11.55 -22.01 -13.64
C THR A 442 12.03 -20.87 -12.76
N THR A 443 11.14 -19.94 -12.44
CA THR A 443 11.39 -18.82 -11.55
C THR A 443 10.53 -18.98 -10.31
N VAL A 444 11.15 -18.92 -9.12
CA VAL A 444 10.46 -18.98 -7.84
C VAL A 444 10.62 -17.65 -7.12
N THR A 445 9.50 -17.02 -6.78
CA THR A 445 9.47 -15.76 -6.04
C THR A 445 8.74 -15.96 -4.72
N LYS A 446 9.42 -15.70 -3.60
CA LYS A 446 8.79 -15.67 -2.28
C LYS A 446 8.00 -14.37 -2.14
N ILE A 447 6.71 -14.49 -1.86
CA ILE A 447 5.79 -13.35 -1.74
C ILE A 447 5.70 -12.87 -0.30
N GLN A 448 5.76 -13.79 0.66
CA GLN A 448 5.69 -13.52 2.10
C GLN A 448 6.39 -14.63 2.87
#